data_AF-A0AAU1S0H5-F1
#
_entry.id   AF-A0AAU1S0H5-F1
#
_cell.length_a   1.000
_cell.length_b   1.000
_cell.length_c   1.000
_cell.angle_alpha   90.00
_cell.angle_beta   90.00
_cell.angle_gamma   90.00
#
_symmetry.space_group_name_H-M   'P 1'
#
loop_
_entity.id
_entity.type
_entity.pdbx_description
1 polymer ?
#
loop_
_entity_poly.entity_id
_entity_poly.type
_entity_poly.pdbx_seq_one_letter_code
_entity_poly.pdbx_strand_id
1 'polypeptide(L)' 'MFEALQRPIEVHVGGCYAAGKRHRAITRERALAVLADGIRACILCRPDTESGVL' A
#
# COMPACT_ATOMS: atom_id res chain seq x y z
N MET A 1 -3.33 16.95 -22.41
CA MET A 1 -3.08 15.65 -21.77
C MET A 1 -2.95 15.88 -20.28
N PHE A 2 -4.01 15.65 -19.51
CA PHE A 2 -3.95 15.60 -18.05
C PHE A 2 -4.17 14.14 -17.67
N GLU A 3 -3.09 13.37 -17.65
CA GLU A 3 -3.12 12.06 -17.02
C GLU A 3 -3.41 12.32 -15.54
N ALA A 4 -4.63 11.97 -15.10
CA ALA A 4 -5.01 12.11 -13.71
C ALA A 4 -4.01 11.28 -12.90
N LEU A 5 -3.02 11.96 -12.31
CA LEU A 5 -1.95 11.36 -11.55
C LEU A 5 -2.58 10.83 -10.26
N GLN A 6 -3.25 9.69 -10.35
CA GLN A 6 -3.95 9.13 -9.23
C GLN A 6 -2.90 8.60 -8.26
N ARG A 7 -2.56 9.46 -7.30
CA ARG A 7 -1.56 9.14 -6.29
C ARG A 7 -2.16 8.08 -5.36
N PRO A 8 -1.43 6.98 -5.11
CA PRO A 8 -1.85 6.01 -4.12
C PRO A 8 -1.94 6.71 -2.76
N ILE A 9 -2.97 6.41 -1.98
CA ILE A 9 -3.19 7.02 -0.66
C ILE A 9 -2.88 6.05 0.49
N GLU A 10 -2.84 4.75 0.20
CA GLU A 10 -2.66 3.69 1.19
C GLU A 10 -1.99 2.47 0.55
N VAL A 11 -1.14 1.80 1.32
CA VAL A 11 -0.49 0.52 0.99
C VAL A 11 -1.20 -0.60 1.74
N HIS A 12 -1.39 -1.73 1.08
CA HIS A 12 -2.02 -2.93 1.64
C HIS A 12 -1.17 -4.16 1.34
N VAL A 13 -1.31 -5.21 2.15
CA VAL A 13 -0.83 -6.55 1.79
C VAL A 13 -1.80 -7.22 0.80
N GLY A 14 -1.29 -8.16 0.02
CA GLY A 14 -2.10 -8.94 -0.92
C GLY A 14 -3.22 -9.68 -0.19
N GLY A 15 -4.46 -9.51 -0.67
CA GLY A 15 -5.65 -10.14 -0.08
C GLY A 15 -6.34 -9.34 1.03
N CYS A 16 -5.88 -8.12 1.36
CA CYS A 16 -6.60 -7.25 2.28
C CYS A 16 -7.99 -6.89 1.73
N TYR A 17 -9.05 -7.28 2.46
CA TYR A 17 -10.43 -7.01 2.05
C TYR A 17 -10.77 -5.51 2.02
N ALA A 18 -10.00 -4.68 2.73
CA ALA A 18 -10.18 -3.24 2.79
C ALA A 18 -9.50 -2.47 1.65
N ALA A 19 -8.72 -3.12 0.78
CA ALA A 19 -8.01 -2.47 -0.33
C ALA A 19 -8.95 -1.91 -1.43
N GLY A 20 -10.21 -2.36 -1.45
CA GLY A 20 -11.20 -1.93 -2.42
C GLY A 20 -10.86 -2.31 -3.86
N LYS A 21 -11.60 -1.73 -4.82
CA LYS A 21 -11.53 -2.12 -6.25
C LYS A 21 -10.39 -1.48 -7.04
N ARG A 22 -9.80 -0.38 -6.55
CA ARG A 22 -8.76 0.39 -7.26
C ARG A 22 -7.42 0.26 -6.57
N HIS A 23 -6.75 -0.85 -6.83
CA HIS A 23 -5.41 -1.12 -6.34
C HIS A 23 -4.53 -1.63 -7.48
N ARG A 24 -3.22 -1.48 -7.32
CA ARG A 24 -2.22 -2.02 -8.24
C ARG A 24 -1.23 -2.84 -7.44
N ALA A 25 -1.02 -4.09 -7.85
CA ALA A 25 0.02 -4.93 -7.26
C ALA A 25 1.40 -4.31 -7.53
N ILE A 26 2.23 -4.29 -6.49
CA ILE A 26 3.61 -3.79 -6.53
C ILE A 26 4.51 -4.80 -5.80
N THR A 27 5.80 -4.74 -6.06
CA THR A 27 6.76 -5.57 -5.34
C THR A 27 6.91 -5.09 -3.90
N ARG A 28 7.44 -5.95 -3.02
CA ARG A 28 7.72 -5.62 -1.62
C ARG A 28 8.66 -4.43 -1.51
N GLU A 29 9.71 -4.39 -2.33
CA GLU A 29 10.70 -3.31 -2.34
C GLU A 29 10.03 -1.97 -2.68
N ARG A 30 9.11 -1.99 -3.66
CA ARG A 30 8.37 -0.78 -4.02
C ARG A 30 7.39 -0.38 -2.92
N ALA A 31 6.74 -1.33 -2.25
CA ALA A 31 5.86 -1.05 -1.11
C ALA A 31 6.63 -0.36 0.03
N LEU A 32 7.82 -0.87 0.38
CA LEU A 32 8.69 -0.26 1.37
C LEU A 32 9.12 1.16 0.96
N ALA A 33 9.49 1.36 -0.31
CA ALA A 33 9.86 2.68 -0.81
C ALA A 33 8.71 3.70 -0.69
N VAL A 34 7.48 3.33 -1.07
CA VAL A 34 6.35 4.27 -0.98
C VAL A 34 5.89 4.53 0.46
N LEU A 35 6.05 3.55 1.36
CA LEU A 35 5.83 3.76 2.80
C LEU A 35 6.86 4.75 3.36
N ALA A 36 8.13 4.62 2.96
CA ALA A 36 9.19 5.57 3.32
C ALA A 36 8.94 6.97 2.72
N ASP A 37 8.34 7.05 1.52
CA ASP A 37 7.90 8.31 0.90
C ASP A 37 6.67 8.93 1.59
N GLY A 38 6.12 8.29 2.64
CA GLY A 38 5.05 8.82 3.47
C GLY A 38 3.63 8.45 3.02
N ILE A 39 3.47 7.53 2.07
CA ILE A 39 2.15 6.94 1.81
C ILE A 39 1.75 6.11 3.03
N ARG A 40 0.48 6.24 3.44
CA ARG A 40 -0.01 5.56 4.64
C ARG A 40 -0.01 4.05 4.45
N ALA A 41 0.26 3.33 5.52
CA ALA A 41 -0.05 1.90 5.60
C ALA A 41 -1.50 1.70 6.04
N CYS A 42 -2.15 0.68 5.50
CA CYS A 42 -3.45 0.25 5.98
C CYS A 42 -3.35 -0.22 7.43
N ILE A 43 -4.15 0.37 8.32
CA ILE A 43 -4.15 0.04 9.75
C ILE A 43 -4.65 -1.39 10.05
N LEU A 44 -5.37 -2.02 9.11
CA LEU A 44 -5.95 -3.34 9.30
C LEU A 44 -4.95 -4.45 9.00
N CYS A 45 -4.23 -4.37 7.88
CA CYS A 45 -3.21 -5.36 7.53
C CYS A 45 -1.79 -4.94 7.88
N ARG A 46 -1.57 -3.68 8.30
CA ARG A 46 -0.30 -3.14 8.81
C ARG A 46 0.93 -3.58 8.00
N PRO A 47 0.98 -3.29 6.67
CA PRO A 47 2.12 -3.70 5.83
C PRO A 47 3.46 -3.06 6.24
N ASP A 48 3.42 -1.98 7.02
CA ASP A 48 4.56 -1.32 7.66
C ASP A 48 5.05 -2.07 8.91
N THR A 49 4.17 -2.84 9.55
CA THR A 49 4.45 -3.58 10.78
C THR A 49 4.65 -5.07 10.50
N GLU A 50 4.21 -5.60 9.36
CA GLU A 50 4.46 -6.99 8.93
C GLU A 50 5.91 -7.23 8.47
N SER A 51 6.79 -7.09 9.45
CA SER A 51 7.88 -8.02 9.72
C SER A 51 7.67 -8.64 11.12
N GLY A 52 6.65 -9.49 11.27
CA GLY A 52 6.62 -10.56 12.29
C GLY A 52 5.62 -10.45 13.45
N VAL A 53 4.59 -11.32 13.40
CA VAL A 53 3.89 -12.00 14.52
C VAL A 53 3.00 -11.16 15.45
N LEU A 54 1.68 -11.41 15.38
CA LEU A 54 0.86 -11.78 16.53
C LEU A 54 0.02 -13.02 16.18
#